data_AF-A0A943G4L9-F1
#
_entry.id   AF-A0A943G4L9-F1
#
_cell.length_a   1.000
_cell.length_b   1.000
_cell.length_c   1.000
_cell.angle_alpha   90.00
_cell.angle_beta   90.00
_cell.angle_gamma   90.00
#
_symmetry.space_group_name_H-M   'P 1'
#
loop_
_entity.id
_entity.type
_entity.pdbx_description
1 polymer ?
#
loop_
_entity_poly.entity_id
_entity_poly.type
_entity_poly.pdbx_seq_one_letter_code
_entity_poly.pdbx_strand_id
1 'polypeptide(L)'
;MAKDFAKEFYRSTAWRKTRAYIYNKQHGICERCHGEYGPGEIVHHKIYLTPYNIHNPAITLGEDNLELLCRVCHAIEHESELPTDKSLMFDDEGNLIERSVDYDINRLY
;
A
#
# COMPACT_ATOMS: atom_id res chain seq x y z
N MET A 1 -9.05 -0.18 7.55
CA MET A 1 -8.97 0.86 8.61
C MET A 1 -7.93 0.44 9.65
N ALA A 2 -7.21 1.39 10.24
CA ALA A 2 -6.29 1.09 11.33
C ALA A 2 -7.06 0.64 12.59
N LYS A 3 -6.60 -0.45 13.20
CA LYS A 3 -7.08 -0.91 14.52
C LYS A 3 -6.81 0.17 15.57
N ASP A 4 -7.65 0.25 16.60
CA ASP A 4 -7.61 1.36 17.59
C ASP A 4 -6.24 1.58 18.22
N PHE A 5 -5.53 0.50 18.57
CA PHE A 5 -4.20 0.57 19.18
C PHE A 5 -3.14 1.25 18.30
N ALA A 6 -3.35 1.29 16.98
CA ALA A 6 -2.37 1.83 16.02
C ALA A 6 -2.72 3.25 15.54
N LYS A 7 -3.87 3.81 15.94
CA LYS A 7 -4.33 5.12 15.45
C LYS A 7 -3.34 6.24 15.72
N GLU A 8 -2.77 6.30 16.92
CA GLU A 8 -1.77 7.31 17.29
C GLU A 8 -0.47 7.15 16.50
N PHE A 9 -0.01 5.90 16.36
CA PHE A 9 1.17 5.58 15.55
C PHE A 9 1.01 6.07 14.11
N TYR A 10 -0.11 5.76 13.45
CA TYR A 10 -0.35 6.18 12.06
C TYR A 10 -0.58 7.69 11.90
N ARG A 11 -0.88 8.42 12.99
CA ARG A 11 -0.94 9.89 13.00
C ARG A 11 0.40 10.54 13.32
N SER A 12 1.37 9.76 13.80
CA SER A 12 2.67 10.28 14.23
C SER A 12 3.47 10.88 13.07
N THR A 13 4.27 11.89 13.38
CA THR A 13 5.22 12.48 12.43
C THR A 13 6.27 11.48 11.97
N ALA A 14 6.69 10.57 12.86
CA ALA A 14 7.66 9.52 12.55
C ALA A 14 7.15 8.61 11.43
N TRP A 15 5.93 8.06 11.58
CA TRP A 15 5.31 7.25 10.54
C TRP A 15 5.16 7.99 9.22
N ARG A 16 4.66 9.25 9.24
CA ARG A 16 4.48 10.05 8.01
C ARG A 16 5.80 10.24 7.25
N LYS A 17 6.90 10.50 7.97
CA LYS A 17 8.24 10.63 7.38
C LYS A 17 8.73 9.30 6.81
N THR A 18 8.63 8.21 7.56
CA THR A 18 9.03 6.88 7.10
C THR A 18 8.22 6.46 5.87
N ARG A 19 6.90 6.66 5.87
CA ARG A 19 6.03 6.37 4.72
C ARG A 19 6.49 7.15 3.47
N ALA A 20 6.77 8.44 3.61
CA ALA A 20 7.26 9.25 2.48
C ALA A 20 8.63 8.79 1.99
N TYR A 21 9.54 8.42 2.91
CA TYR A 21 10.84 7.86 2.57
C TYR A 21 10.72 6.56 1.75
N ILE A 22 9.95 5.58 2.22
CA ILE A 22 9.75 4.30 1.50
C ILE A 22 9.11 4.56 0.12
N TYR A 23 8.09 5.42 0.06
CA TYR A 23 7.46 5.79 -1.20
C TYR A 23 8.46 6.35 -2.22
N ASN A 24 9.29 7.31 -1.78
CA ASN A 24 10.27 7.97 -2.63
C ASN A 24 11.41 7.02 -3.04
N LYS A 25 11.86 6.15 -2.12
CA LYS A 25 12.88 5.13 -2.39
C LYS A 25 12.45 4.20 -3.53
N GLN A 26 11.17 3.82 -3.55
CA GLN A 26 10.61 2.95 -4.58
C GLN A 26 10.03 3.70 -5.77
N HIS A 27 10.22 5.03 -5.84
CA HIS A 27 9.73 5.87 -6.95
C HIS A 27 8.22 5.74 -7.22
N GLY A 28 7.42 5.44 -6.19
CA GLY A 28 5.98 5.18 -6.37
C GLY A 28 5.64 3.87 -7.09
N ILE A 29 6.61 2.97 -7.30
CA ILE A 29 6.43 1.70 -8.00
C ILE A 29 6.16 0.58 -6.98
N CYS A 30 5.13 -0.23 -7.23
CA CYS A 30 4.82 -1.39 -6.40
C CYS A 30 5.98 -2.40 -6.41
N GLU A 31 6.44 -2.81 -5.23
CA GLU A 31 7.59 -3.70 -5.08
C GLU A 31 7.31 -5.15 -5.46
N ARG A 32 6.02 -5.55 -5.51
CA ARG A 32 5.63 -6.94 -5.84
C ARG A 32 5.34 -7.13 -7.32
N CYS A 33 4.53 -6.25 -7.92
CA CYS A 33 4.12 -6.38 -9.32
C CYS A 33 4.84 -5.42 -10.28
N HIS A 34 5.76 -4.60 -9.76
CA HIS A 34 6.56 -3.66 -10.57
C HIS A 34 5.71 -2.72 -11.45
N GLY A 35 4.51 -2.37 -10.99
CA GLY A 35 3.58 -1.48 -11.70
C GLY A 35 2.54 -2.17 -12.58
N GLU A 36 2.59 -3.50 -12.73
CA GLU A 36 1.65 -4.27 -13.57
C GLU A 36 0.17 -4.05 -13.21
N TYR A 37 -0.14 -3.83 -11.93
CA TYR A 37 -1.52 -3.61 -11.46
C TYR A 37 -1.82 -2.15 -11.11
N GLY A 38 -0.90 -1.23 -11.43
CA GLY A 38 -0.98 0.18 -11.07
C GLY A 38 0.12 0.63 -10.08
N PRO A 39 0.11 1.93 -9.71
CA PRO A 39 1.16 2.52 -8.89
C PRO A 39 1.15 1.97 -7.46
N GLY A 40 2.31 2.05 -6.81
CA GLY A 40 2.43 1.84 -5.38
C GLY A 40 1.75 2.99 -4.61
N GLU A 41 0.84 2.67 -3.70
CA GLU A 41 0.07 3.68 -2.94
C GLU A 41 0.15 3.47 -1.43
N ILE A 42 0.38 2.23 -1.00
CA ILE A 42 0.24 1.79 0.38
C ILE A 42 1.60 1.27 0.85
N VAL A 43 2.17 1.90 1.87
CA VAL A 43 3.32 1.33 2.58
C VAL A 43 2.78 0.34 3.60
N HIS A 44 3.07 -0.93 3.36
CA HIS A 44 2.58 -2.08 4.10
C HIS A 44 3.64 -2.60 5.08
N HIS A 45 3.20 -3.12 6.23
CA HIS A 45 4.05 -3.78 7.22
C HIS A 45 4.05 -5.29 6.99
N LYS A 46 5.19 -5.87 6.57
CA LYS A 46 5.38 -7.33 6.36
C LYS A 46 5.13 -8.14 7.63
N ILE A 47 5.68 -7.70 8.75
CA ILE A 47 5.33 -8.15 10.09
C ILE A 47 4.22 -7.23 10.59
N TYR A 48 3.02 -7.79 10.71
CA TYR A 48 1.85 -7.07 11.15
C TYR A 48 2.03 -6.40 12.51
N LEU A 49 1.51 -5.18 12.62
CA LEU A 49 1.45 -4.47 13.88
C LEU A 49 0.46 -5.15 14.82
N THR A 50 0.85 -5.24 16.09
CA THR A 50 0.09 -5.77 17.21
C THR A 50 0.24 -4.82 18.39
N PRO A 51 -0.65 -4.86 19.39
CA PRO A 51 -0.48 -4.08 20.61
C PRO A 51 0.85 -4.32 21.31
N TYR A 52 1.44 -5.52 21.14
CA TYR A 52 2.70 -5.91 21.78
C TYR A 52 3.95 -5.38 21.06
N ASN A 53 3.87 -5.12 19.75
CA ASN A 53 5.03 -4.70 18.95
C ASN A 53 4.97 -3.22 18.50
N ILE A 54 3.85 -2.51 18.74
CA ILE A 54 3.61 -1.14 18.27
C ILE A 54 4.63 -0.11 18.78
N HIS A 55 5.31 -0.40 19.89
CA HIS A 55 6.33 0.47 20.48
C HIS A 55 7.76 0.09 20.07
N ASN A 56 7.96 -0.94 19.23
CA ASN A 56 9.27 -1.33 18.74
C ASN A 56 9.58 -0.65 17.39
N PRO A 57 10.47 0.37 17.33
CA PRO A 57 10.75 1.11 16.10
C PRO A 57 11.38 0.25 14.99
N ALA A 58 12.09 -0.83 15.33
CA ALA A 58 12.65 -1.75 14.35
C ALA A 58 11.54 -2.48 13.56
N ILE A 59 10.38 -2.69 14.17
CA ILE A 59 9.20 -3.29 13.51
C ILE A 59 8.34 -2.20 12.87
N THR A 60 8.09 -1.10 13.58
CA THR A 60 7.11 -0.11 13.11
C THR A 60 7.65 0.84 12.05
N LEU A 61 8.95 1.14 12.09
CA LEU A 61 9.61 2.13 11.21
C LEU A 61 10.81 1.54 10.44
N GLY A 62 11.24 0.32 10.74
CA GLY A 62 12.35 -0.33 10.06
C GLY A 62 12.02 -0.65 8.61
N GLU A 63 12.85 -0.20 7.67
CA GLU A 63 12.61 -0.39 6.24
C GLU A 63 12.54 -1.87 5.83
N ASP A 64 13.29 -2.73 6.52
CA ASP A 64 13.27 -4.18 6.30
C ASP A 64 11.89 -4.80 6.57
N ASN A 65 11.03 -4.12 7.33
CA ASN A 65 9.67 -4.54 7.62
C ASN A 65 8.61 -3.83 6.78
N LEU A 66 9.01 -2.92 5.89
CA LEU A 66 8.10 -2.13 5.07
C LEU A 66 8.22 -2.51 3.60
N GLU A 67 7.12 -2.37 2.87
CA GLU A 67 7.10 -2.48 1.42
C GLU A 67 6.03 -1.56 0.81
N LEU A 68 6.28 -0.99 -0.36
CA LEU A 68 5.32 -0.19 -1.11
C LEU A 68 4.50 -1.09 -2.05
N LEU A 69 3.19 -1.13 -1.85
CA LEU A 69 2.26 -1.94 -2.63
C LEU A 69 1.22 -1.09 -3.35
N CYS A 70 0.83 -1.54 -4.55
CA CYS A 70 -0.41 -1.10 -5.17
C CYS A 70 -1.62 -1.69 -4.42
N ARG A 71 -2.82 -1.12 -4.65
CA ARG A 71 -4.05 -1.57 -3.97
C ARG A 71 -4.34 -3.05 -4.18
N VAL A 72 -4.01 -3.59 -5.36
CA VAL A 72 -4.22 -5.00 -5.70
C VAL A 72 -3.30 -5.91 -4.90
N CYS A 73 -1.99 -5.67 -4.93
CA CYS A 73 -1.03 -6.46 -4.16
C CYS A 73 -1.30 -6.36 -2.65
N HIS A 74 -1.71 -5.18 -2.17
CA HIS A 74 -2.10 -5.00 -0.77
C HIS A 74 -3.37 -5.78 -0.40
N ALA A 75 -4.38 -5.80 -1.28
CA ALA A 75 -5.60 -6.58 -1.06
C ALA A 75 -5.31 -8.09 -1.06
N ILE A 76 -4.51 -8.58 -2.02
CA ILE A 76 -4.09 -9.99 -2.07
C ILE A 76 -3.36 -10.38 -0.77
N GLU A 77 -2.49 -9.52 -0.24
CA GLU A 77 -1.78 -9.76 1.02
C GLU A 77 -2.72 -9.89 2.23
N HIS A 78 -3.78 -9.08 2.30
CA HIS A 78 -4.70 -9.08 3.44
C HIS A 78 -5.85 -10.08 3.33
N GLU A 79 -6.40 -10.26 2.13
CA GLU A 79 -7.67 -10.97 1.90
C GLU A 79 -7.46 -12.33 1.20
N SER A 80 -6.25 -12.59 0.68
CA SER A 80 -5.91 -13.76 -0.14
C SER A 80 -6.68 -13.87 -1.48
N GLU A 81 -7.88 -13.29 -1.58
CA GLU A 81 -8.71 -13.20 -2.78
C GLU A 81 -9.15 -11.75 -3.02
N LEU A 82 -9.25 -11.37 -4.29
CA LEU A 82 -9.82 -10.09 -4.70
C LEU A 82 -11.34 -10.23 -4.83
N PRO A 83 -12.11 -9.15 -4.66
CA PRO A 83 -13.55 -9.17 -4.93
C PRO A 83 -13.89 -9.38 -6.42
N THR A 84 -12.89 -9.31 -7.30
CA THR A 84 -12.99 -9.51 -8.75
C THR A 84 -11.82 -10.35 -9.24
N ASP A 85 -11.87 -10.81 -10.50
CA ASP A 85 -10.68 -11.35 -11.16
C ASP A 85 -9.53 -10.31 -11.19
N LYS A 86 -8.27 -10.77 -11.20
CA LYS A 86 -7.07 -9.89 -11.22
C LYS A 86 -7.04 -8.97 -12.44
N SER A 87 -7.59 -9.43 -13.56
CA SER A 87 -7.71 -8.67 -14.81
C SER A 87 -8.80 -7.59 -14.78
N LEU A 88 -9.59 -7.49 -13.71
CA LEU A 88 -10.72 -6.56 -13.60
C LEU A 88 -10.54 -5.56 -12.46
N MET A 89 -11.18 -4.39 -12.58
CA MET A 89 -11.29 -3.38 -11.52
C MET A 89 -12.59 -2.58 -11.62
N PHE A 90 -12.93 -1.87 -10.54
CA PHE A 90 -13.98 -0.86 -10.58
C PHE A 90 -13.39 0.51 -10.93
N ASP A 91 -14.04 1.25 -11.83
CA ASP A 91 -13.72 2.65 -12.09
C ASP A 91 -14.28 3.59 -11.00
N ASP A 92 -14.04 4.89 -11.15
CA ASP A 92 -14.50 5.93 -10.22
C ASP A 92 -16.05 6.02 -10.13
N GLU A 93 -16.77 5.51 -11.14
CA GLU A 93 -18.24 5.46 -11.19
C GLU A 93 -18.80 4.12 -10.65
N GLY A 94 -17.93 3.17 -10.32
CA GLY A 94 -18.29 1.85 -9.82
C GLY A 94 -18.62 0.83 -10.92
N ASN A 95 -18.29 1.09 -12.18
CA ASN A 95 -18.45 0.13 -13.26
C ASN A 95 -17.29 -0.88 -13.27
N LEU A 96 -17.58 -2.14 -13.60
CA LEU A 96 -16.56 -3.17 -13.76
C LEU A 96 -15.90 -3.05 -15.14
N ILE A 97 -14.59 -2.86 -15.16
CA ILE A 97 -13.78 -2.68 -16.38
C ILE A 97 -12.56 -3.60 -16.38
N GLU A 98 -11.95 -3.81 -17.56
CA GLU A 98 -10.62 -4.43 -17.66
C GLU A 98 -9.56 -3.52 -17.02
N ARG A 99 -8.62 -4.13 -16.32
CA ARG A 99 -7.48 -3.45 -15.72
C ARG A 99 -6.45 -3.17 -16.82
N SER A 100 -6.60 -2.03 -17.51
CA SER A 100 -5.58 -1.55 -18.45
C SER A 100 -4.46 -0.82 -17.72
N VAL A 101 -3.21 -1.06 -18.14
CA VAL A 101 -1.99 -0.38 -17.66
C VAL A 101 -1.73 0.95 -18.37
N ASP A 102 -2.71 1.47 -19.09
CA ASP A 102 -2.58 2.74 -19.81
C ASP A 102 -2.60 3.88 -18.79
N TYR A 103 -1.41 4.18 -18.27
CA TYR A 103 -1.12 5.35 -17.47
C TYR A 103 -1.50 6.57 -18.33
N ASP A 104 -2.69 7.12 -18.11
CA ASP A 104 -3.07 8.38 -18.72
C ASP A 104 -2.19 9.48 -18.10
N ILE A 105 -1.03 9.67 -18.72
CA ILE A 105 -0.01 10.67 -18.41
C ILE A 105 -0.57 12.11 -18.35
N ASN A 106 -1.83 12.32 -18.74
CA ASN A 106 -2.50 13.61 -18.65
C ASN A 106 -3.25 13.86 -17.34
N ARG A 107 -3.37 12.87 -16.43
CA ARG A 107 -4.06 13.05 -15.13
C ARG A 107 -3.17 13.60 -14.01
N LEU A 108 -1.95 14.08 -14.33
CA LEU A 108 -0.97 14.61 -13.38
C LEU A 108 -0.62 16.11 -13.56
N TYR A 109 -1.43 16.88 -14.30
CA TYR A 109 -1.36 18.34 -14.32
C TYR A 109 -2.73 18.99 -14.07
#